data_AF-A0A942DTA8-F1
#
_entry.id   AF-A0A942DTA8-F1
#
_cell.length_a   1.000
_cell.length_b   1.000
_cell.length_c   1.000
_cell.angle_alpha   90.00
_cell.angle_beta   90.00
_cell.angle_gamma   90.00
#
_symmetry.space_group_name_H-M   'P 1'
#
loop_
_entity.id
_entity.type
_entity.pdbx_description
1 polymer ?
#
loop_
_entity_poly.entity_id
_entity_poly.type
_entity_poly.pdbx_seq_one_letter_code
_entity_poly.pdbx_strand_id
1 'polypeptide(L)'
;MVTLVKTLMTLRGVNQTELSKQTGVSVTAISRFLNNSSELRSEAMLNILSSLGADVTSVVKKEISKALGDEDDLSIGEDIRFLLEQTAPITRKTITDTLIANFRNDKNPDTKNRIKRLRKYRDSIKTVRRQPC
;
A
#
# COMPACT_ATOMS: atom_id res chain seq x y z
N MET A 1 5.46 -24.35 2.65
CA MET A 1 4.15 -23.72 2.30
C MET A 1 2.99 -24.22 3.15
N VAL A 2 2.80 -25.53 3.32
CA VAL A 2 1.69 -26.07 4.14
C VAL A 2 1.66 -25.50 5.56
N THR A 3 2.81 -25.42 6.24
CA THR A 3 2.92 -24.84 7.59
C THR A 3 2.47 -23.38 7.64
N LEU A 4 2.86 -22.56 6.65
CA LEU A 4 2.45 -21.17 6.54
C LEU A 4 0.93 -21.04 6.44
N VAL A 5 0.30 -21.83 5.56
CA VAL A 5 -1.17 -21.82 5.40
C VAL A 5 -1.85 -22.24 6.70
N LYS A 6 -1.34 -23.28 7.39
CA LYS A 6 -1.88 -23.70 8.69
C LYS A 6 -1.80 -22.57 9.72
N THR A 7 -0.64 -21.91 9.85
CA THR A 7 -0.47 -20.80 10.80
C THR A 7 -1.40 -19.63 10.48
N LEU A 8 -1.55 -19.27 9.20
CA LEU A 8 -2.45 -18.21 8.78
C LEU A 8 -3.92 -18.55 9.02
N MET A 9 -4.32 -19.80 8.78
CA MET A 9 -5.67 -20.28 9.12
C MET A 9 -5.93 -20.20 10.63
N THR A 10 -4.97 -20.60 11.46
CA THR A 10 -5.08 -20.49 12.93
C THR A 10 -5.19 -19.03 13.39
N LEU A 11 -4.35 -18.14 12.86
CA LEU A 11 -4.36 -16.72 13.21
C LEU A 11 -5.66 -16.01 12.80
N ARG A 12 -6.27 -16.43 11.69
CA ARG A 12 -7.54 -15.89 11.19
C ARG A 12 -8.76 -16.58 11.80
N GLY A 13 -8.59 -17.70 12.52
CA GLY A 13 -9.71 -18.49 13.03
C GLY A 13 -10.56 -19.14 11.94
N VAL A 14 -9.98 -19.43 10.77
CA VAL A 14 -10.71 -19.91 9.59
C VAL A 14 -10.53 -21.43 9.47
N ASN A 15 -11.64 -22.16 9.30
CA ASN A 15 -11.62 -23.61 9.08
C ASN A 15 -11.61 -23.96 7.57
N GLN A 16 -11.37 -25.23 7.22
CA GLN A 16 -11.23 -25.65 5.82
C GLN A 16 -12.52 -25.47 5.00
N THR A 17 -13.69 -25.62 5.63
CA THR A 17 -14.99 -25.43 4.98
C THR A 17 -15.27 -23.97 4.65
N GLU A 18 -14.89 -23.05 5.54
CA GLU A 18 -14.97 -21.59 5.34
C GLU A 18 -14.04 -21.16 4.21
N LEU A 19 -12.79 -21.64 4.25
CA LEU A 19 -11.78 -21.36 3.24
C LEU A 19 -12.23 -21.86 1.85
N SER A 20 -12.85 -23.05 1.80
CA SER A 20 -13.40 -23.61 0.56
C SER A 20 -14.47 -22.71 -0.05
N LYS A 21 -15.40 -22.20 0.76
CA LYS A 21 -16.46 -21.29 0.31
C LYS A 21 -15.90 -19.97 -0.21
N GLN A 22 -14.88 -19.42 0.44
CA GLN A 22 -14.29 -18.13 0.07
C GLN A 22 -13.41 -18.20 -1.17
N THR A 23 -12.78 -19.35 -1.45
CA THR A 23 -11.77 -19.50 -2.50
C THR A 23 -12.24 -20.30 -3.71
N GLY A 24 -13.37 -21.00 -3.60
CA GLY A 24 -13.86 -21.93 -4.62
C GLY A 24 -13.05 -23.23 -4.71
N VAL A 25 -12.04 -23.42 -3.86
CA VAL A 25 -11.23 -24.65 -3.80
C VAL A 25 -11.97 -25.69 -2.99
N SER A 26 -12.06 -26.94 -3.46
CA SER A 26 -12.79 -27.99 -2.74
C SER A 26 -12.14 -28.31 -1.39
N VAL A 27 -12.96 -28.58 -0.37
CA VAL A 27 -12.50 -28.98 0.96
C VAL A 27 -11.54 -30.17 0.89
N THR A 28 -11.82 -31.14 0.00
CA THR A 28 -10.97 -32.31 -0.22
C THR A 28 -9.59 -31.94 -0.74
N ALA A 29 -9.49 -30.98 -1.67
CA ALA A 29 -8.21 -30.50 -2.18
C ALA A 29 -7.41 -29.76 -1.10
N ILE A 30 -8.08 -28.90 -0.31
CA ILE A 30 -7.47 -28.21 0.83
C ILE A 30 -6.94 -29.23 1.85
N SER A 31 -7.76 -30.24 2.21
CA SER A 31 -7.39 -31.28 3.16
C SER A 31 -6.18 -32.09 2.70
N ARG A 32 -6.18 -32.55 1.43
CA ARG A 32 -5.03 -33.27 0.85
C ARG A 32 -3.76 -32.41 0.86
N PHE A 33 -3.87 -31.12 0.55
CA PHE A 33 -2.75 -30.20 0.62
C PHE A 33 -2.23 -30.02 2.06
N LEU A 34 -3.11 -29.75 3.02
CA LEU A 34 -2.72 -29.57 4.42
C LEU A 34 -2.10 -30.84 5.04
N ASN A 35 -2.40 -32.01 4.48
CA ASN A 35 -1.83 -33.29 4.87
C ASN A 35 -0.60 -33.70 4.03
N ASN A 36 -0.03 -32.78 3.24
CA ASN A 36 1.11 -33.04 2.33
C ASN A 36 0.86 -34.19 1.33
N SER A 37 -0.40 -34.51 1.04
CA SER A 37 -0.76 -35.62 0.14
C SER A 37 -0.87 -35.18 -1.33
N SER A 38 -1.07 -33.89 -1.59
CA SER A 38 -1.05 -33.33 -2.95
C SER A 38 -0.70 -31.84 -2.93
N GLU A 39 -0.11 -31.34 -4.00
CA GLU A 39 0.08 -29.90 -4.18
C GLU A 39 -1.20 -29.23 -4.72
N LEU A 40 -1.34 -27.94 -4.43
CA LEU A 40 -2.36 -27.11 -5.05
C LEU A 40 -1.82 -26.47 -6.31
N ARG A 41 -2.68 -26.28 -7.31
CA ARG A 41 -2.35 -25.43 -8.46
C ARG A 41 -2.05 -24.00 -7.98
N SER A 42 -1.13 -23.32 -8.65
CA SER A 42 -0.67 -21.98 -8.28
C SER A 42 -1.83 -20.99 -8.08
N GLU A 43 -2.82 -21.01 -8.97
CA GLU A 43 -4.03 -20.19 -8.86
C GLU A 43 -4.82 -20.46 -7.56
N ALA A 44 -5.04 -21.73 -7.22
CA ALA A 44 -5.75 -22.12 -6.00
C ALA A 44 -4.96 -21.72 -4.73
N MET A 45 -3.62 -21.83 -4.77
CA MET A 45 -2.75 -21.36 -3.69
C MET A 45 -2.85 -19.85 -3.50
N LEU A 46 -2.81 -19.08 -4.59
CA LEU A 46 -2.93 -17.62 -4.54
C LEU A 46 -4.28 -17.19 -3.98
N ASN A 47 -5.37 -17.83 -4.39
CA ASN A 47 -6.71 -17.54 -3.87
C ASN A 47 -6.80 -17.80 -2.36
N ILE A 48 -6.21 -18.91 -1.89
CA ILE A 48 -6.14 -19.24 -0.45
C ILE A 48 -5.29 -18.23 0.33
N LEU A 49 -4.12 -17.86 -0.17
CA LEU A 49 -3.27 -16.89 0.51
C LEU A 49 -3.92 -15.51 0.55
N SER A 50 -4.54 -15.09 -0.55
CA SER A 50 -5.28 -13.83 -0.62
C SER A 50 -6.49 -13.81 0.33
N SER A 51 -7.25 -14.90 0.45
CA SER A 51 -8.39 -14.96 1.39
C SER A 51 -7.95 -14.97 2.85
N LEU A 52 -6.76 -15.50 3.15
CA LEU A 52 -6.13 -15.41 4.47
C LEU A 52 -5.50 -14.02 4.75
N GLY A 53 -5.59 -13.11 3.78
CA GLY A 53 -5.13 -11.73 3.87
C GLY A 53 -3.63 -11.55 3.66
N ALA A 54 -2.97 -12.49 2.99
CA ALA A 54 -1.63 -12.27 2.47
C ALA A 54 -1.72 -11.48 1.16
N ASP A 55 -1.06 -10.32 1.11
CA ASP A 55 -0.98 -9.51 -0.10
C ASP A 55 0.06 -10.08 -1.07
N VAL A 56 -0.26 -11.24 -1.65
CA VAL A 56 0.65 -11.96 -2.55
C VAL A 56 0.84 -11.20 -3.86
N THR A 57 -0.18 -10.50 -4.33
CA THR A 57 -0.12 -9.71 -5.57
C THR A 57 0.93 -8.61 -5.47
N SER A 58 0.97 -7.86 -4.36
CA SER A 58 1.99 -6.82 -4.17
C SER A 58 3.39 -7.40 -4.02
N VAL A 59 3.53 -8.54 -3.33
CA VAL A 59 4.84 -9.22 -3.19
C VAL A 59 5.35 -9.74 -4.52
N VAL A 60 4.50 -10.39 -5.32
CA VAL A 60 4.85 -10.89 -6.65
C VAL A 60 5.17 -9.73 -7.59
N LYS A 61 4.37 -8.65 -7.56
CA LYS A 61 4.65 -7.45 -8.35
C LYS A 61 5.99 -6.84 -7.97
N LYS A 62 6.32 -6.76 -6.68
CA LYS A 62 7.61 -6.28 -6.19
C LYS A 62 8.78 -7.14 -6.66
N GLU A 63 8.66 -8.47 -6.60
CA GLU A 63 9.71 -9.38 -7.08
C GLU A 63 9.85 -9.34 -8.61
N ILE A 64 8.75 -9.16 -9.35
CA ILE A 64 8.78 -8.95 -10.80
C ILE A 64 9.48 -7.63 -11.12
N SER A 65 9.12 -6.52 -10.45
CA SER A 65 9.77 -5.22 -10.63
C SER A 65 11.28 -5.29 -10.33
N LYS A 66 11.65 -5.97 -9.24
CA LYS A 66 13.06 -6.22 -8.88
C LYS A 66 13.80 -7.04 -9.94
N ALA A 67 13.17 -8.10 -10.47
CA ALA A 67 13.76 -8.92 -11.52
C ALA A 67 13.86 -8.20 -12.87
N LEU A 68 12.95 -7.26 -13.13
CA LEU A 68 12.95 -6.41 -14.32
C LEU A 68 13.90 -5.21 -14.21
N GLY A 69 14.53 -4.99 -13.05
CA GLY A 69 15.49 -3.91 -12.82
C GLY A 69 14.86 -2.54 -12.52
N ASP A 70 13.56 -2.50 -12.18
CA ASP A 70 12.94 -1.32 -11.56
C ASP A 70 13.38 -1.29 -10.09
N GLU A 71 14.59 -0.76 -9.84
CA GLU A 71 15.04 -0.40 -8.49
C GLU A 71 14.35 0.89 -8.05
N ASP A 72 13.82 0.85 -6.82
CA ASP A 72 13.23 1.94 -6.02
C ASP A 72 11.83 2.47 -6.40
N ASP A 73 10.81 1.96 -5.69
CA ASP A 73 9.48 2.58 -5.60
C ASP A 73 9.29 3.23 -4.21
N LEU A 74 10.21 4.12 -3.82
CA LEU A 74 9.75 5.34 -3.14
C LEU A 74 9.28 6.25 -4.26
N SER A 75 8.00 6.57 -4.30
CA SER A 75 7.55 7.54 -5.28
C SER A 75 8.30 8.85 -5.07
N ILE A 76 8.61 9.60 -6.13
CA ILE A 76 9.18 10.97 -6.01
C ILE A 76 8.36 11.82 -5.00
N GLY A 77 7.05 11.54 -4.87
CA GLY A 77 6.19 12.18 -3.87
C GLY A 77 6.53 11.84 -2.42
N GLU A 78 7.00 10.62 -2.13
CA GLU A 78 7.43 10.19 -0.80
C GLU A 78 8.79 10.78 -0.42
N ASP A 79 9.74 10.85 -1.35
CA ASP A 79 11.02 11.52 -1.12
C ASP A 79 10.85 13.02 -0.91
N ILE A 80 10.01 13.67 -1.73
CA ILE A 80 9.67 15.08 -1.54
C ILE A 80 8.98 15.28 -0.18
N ARG A 81 8.11 14.35 0.23
CA ARG A 81 7.45 14.42 1.54
C ARG A 81 8.48 14.32 2.67
N PHE A 82 9.41 13.38 2.58
CA PHE A 82 10.47 13.22 3.57
C PHE A 82 11.34 14.48 3.67
N LEU A 83 11.76 15.06 2.54
CA LEU A 83 12.49 16.32 2.49
C LEU A 83 11.68 17.47 3.11
N LEU A 84 10.40 17.59 2.79
CA LEU A 84 9.53 18.61 3.38
C LEU A 84 9.40 18.45 4.90
N GLU A 85 9.31 17.22 5.40
CA GLU A 85 9.23 16.93 6.83
C GLU A 85 10.50 17.32 7.60
N GLN A 86 11.67 17.29 6.95
CA GLN A 86 12.94 17.75 7.53
C GLN A 86 13.16 19.27 7.44
N THR A 87 12.44 19.97 6.56
CA THR A 87 12.57 21.42 6.44
C THR A 87 11.83 22.19 7.54
N ALA A 88 12.34 23.39 7.86
CA ALA A 88 11.72 24.32 8.80
C ALA A 88 10.27 24.65 8.39
N PRO A 89 9.35 24.86 9.35
CA PRO A 89 7.93 25.08 9.06
C PRO A 89 7.65 26.25 8.09
N ILE A 90 8.48 27.29 8.14
CA ILE A 90 8.35 28.44 7.24
C ILE A 90 8.71 28.07 5.80
N THR A 91 9.82 27.36 5.60
CA THR A 91 10.30 26.88 4.29
C THR A 91 9.31 25.91 3.67
N ARG A 92 8.73 25.02 4.49
CA ARG A 92 7.69 24.07 4.07
C ARG A 92 6.44 24.78 3.54
N LYS A 93 6.01 25.87 4.21
CA LYS A 93 4.90 26.71 3.72
C LYS A 93 5.24 27.37 2.39
N THR A 94 6.44 27.95 2.27
CA THR A 94 6.89 28.59 1.03
C THR A 94 6.91 27.62 -0.15
N ILE A 95 7.48 26.42 0.02
CA ILE A 95 7.51 25.40 -1.04
C ILE A 95 6.09 24.99 -1.45
N THR A 96 5.20 24.80 -0.47
CA THR A 96 3.79 24.45 -0.74
C THR A 96 3.06 25.57 -1.50
N ASP A 97 3.35 26.84 -1.18
CA ASP A 97 2.79 28.00 -1.86
C ASP A 97 3.27 28.10 -3.32
N THR A 98 4.54 27.82 -3.58
CA THR A 98 5.09 27.74 -4.94
C THR A 98 4.42 26.63 -5.76
N LEU A 99 4.21 25.46 -5.17
CA LEU A 99 3.48 24.36 -5.83
C LEU A 99 2.05 24.77 -6.19
N ILE A 100 1.32 25.38 -5.24
CA ILE A 100 -0.05 25.86 -5.48
C ILE A 100 -0.09 26.90 -6.61
N ALA A 101 0.88 27.81 -6.67
CA ALA A 101 0.97 28.82 -7.71
C ALA A 101 1.20 28.21 -9.10
N ASN A 102 2.07 27.21 -9.21
CA ASN A 102 2.35 26.53 -10.47
C ASN A 102 1.15 25.74 -11.00
N PHE A 103 0.34 25.15 -10.12
CA PHE A 103 -0.87 24.42 -10.52
C PHE A 103 -2.05 25.33 -10.91
N ARG A 104 -2.04 26.62 -10.57
CA ARG A 104 -3.16 27.54 -10.86
C ARG A 104 -3.40 27.80 -12.35
N ASN A 105 -2.41 27.55 -13.21
CA ASN A 105 -2.50 27.81 -14.65
C ASN A 105 -3.08 26.63 -15.45
N ASP A 106 -3.36 25.51 -14.79
CA ASP A 106 -3.82 24.29 -15.45
C ASP A 106 -5.35 24.18 -15.41
N LYS A 107 -5.99 23.96 -16.57
CA LYS A 107 -7.46 23.89 -16.71
C LYS A 107 -8.04 22.52 -16.34
N ASN A 108 -7.20 21.56 -15.97
CA ASN A 108 -7.63 20.20 -15.63
C ASN A 108 -8.46 20.17 -14.31
N PRO A 109 -9.67 19.55 -14.32
CA PRO A 109 -10.50 19.42 -13.12
C PRO A 109 -9.82 18.67 -11.96
N ASP A 110 -8.92 17.71 -12.24
CA ASP A 110 -8.16 17.00 -11.21
C ASP A 110 -7.16 17.89 -10.48
N THR A 111 -6.64 18.91 -11.17
CA THR A 111 -5.72 19.89 -10.59
C THR A 111 -6.42 20.75 -9.53
N LYS A 112 -7.73 21.01 -9.65
CA LYS A 112 -8.51 21.71 -8.61
C LYS A 112 -8.55 20.93 -7.29
N ASN A 113 -8.77 19.62 -7.36
CA ASN A 113 -8.78 18.75 -6.19
C ASN A 113 -7.39 18.63 -5.55
N ARG A 114 -6.33 18.63 -6.36
CA ARG A 114 -4.94 18.67 -5.88
C ARG A 114 -4.62 19.98 -5.15
N ILE A 115 -5.00 21.12 -5.73
CA ILE A 115 -4.83 22.45 -5.10
C ILE A 115 -5.57 22.51 -3.75
N LYS A 116 -6.80 21.99 -3.66
CA LYS A 116 -7.56 21.97 -2.40
C LYS A 116 -6.85 21.17 -1.30
N ARG A 117 -6.24 20.03 -1.65
CA ARG A 117 -5.45 19.20 -0.72
C ARG A 117 -4.18 19.93 -0.26
N LEU A 118 -3.45 20.56 -1.18
CA LEU A 118 -2.24 21.32 -0.87
C LEU A 118 -2.52 22.52 0.06
N ARG A 119 -3.64 23.23 -0.15
CA ARG A 119 -4.06 24.32 0.76
C ARG A 119 -4.33 23.81 2.18
N LYS A 120 -5.08 22.71 2.30
CA LYS A 120 -5.36 22.10 3.61
C LYS A 120 -4.08 21.68 4.34
N TYR A 121 -3.09 21.16 3.59
CA TYR A 121 -1.78 20.83 4.14
C TYR A 121 -0.99 22.07 4.56
N ARG A 122 -0.95 23.12 3.74
CA ARG A 122 -0.29 24.38 4.08
C ARG A 122 -0.81 24.98 5.39
N ASP A 123 -2.13 24.94 5.58
CA ASP A 123 -2.80 25.51 6.76
C ASP A 123 -2.55 24.68 8.03
N SER A 124 -2.26 23.38 7.91
CA SER A 124 -1.94 22.53 9.06
C SER A 124 -0.53 22.75 9.62
N ILE A 125 0.37 23.40 8.85
CA ILE A 125 1.73 23.70 9.29
C ILE A 125 1.70 24.80 10.36
N LYS A 126 1.93 24.41 11.62
CA LYS A 126 2.06 25.35 12.74
C LYS A 126 3.39 26.10 12.64
N THR A 127 3.32 27.41 12.47
CA THR A 127 4.47 28.31 12.55
C THR A 127 4.40 29.07 13.85
N VAL A 128 5.44 29.00 14.68
CA VAL A 128 5.54 29.81 15.90
C VAL A 128 5.68 31.26 15.48
N ARG A 129 4.70 32.11 15.84
CA ARG A 129 4.83 33.56 15.68
C ARG A 129 5.85 34.03 16.70
N ARG A 130 6.93 34.66 16.25
CA ARG A 130 7.81 35.43 17.14
C ARG A 130 6.95 36.54 17.75
N GLN A 131 6.82 36.58 19.06
CA GLN A 131 6.30 37.76 19.74
C GLN A 131 7.28 38.91 19.47
N PRO A 132 6.80 40.11 19.10
CA PRO A 132 7.66 41.27 19.06
C PRO A 132 8.24 41.48 20.47
N CYS A 133 9.57 41.53 20.55
CA CYS A 133 10.29 41.92 21.75
C CYS A 133 10.09 43.41 22.03
#